data_AF-A0A2M8BYV2-F1
#
_entry.id   AF-A0A2M8BYV2-F1
#
_cell.length_a   1.000
_cell.length_b   1.000
_cell.length_c   1.000
_cell.angle_alpha   90.00
_cell.angle_beta   90.00
_cell.angle_gamma   90.00
#
_symmetry.space_group_name_H-M   'P 1'
#
loop_
_entity.id
_entity.type
_entity.pdbx_description
1 polymer ?
#
loop_
_entity_poly.entity_id
_entity_poly.type
_entity_poly.pdbx_seq_one_letter_code
_entity_poly.pdbx_strand_id
1 'polypeptide(L)'
;MTQVKKIAGEIEVEKLQSILRNYKRGEIEADNLVEELITKLNISDYQATELLNRVFPELKNLRPLPSNKTLRSHMTATWFHTLAALQDKATFPLVLFSVGPRYRNEQREDANHLRVHHSASIVIMDPEMSLDAGREITREIMKQYGFSDMKFETKTATSKYYAAGQEQEVFVSYRGDWFEIADIGMYSPVALANFDIKYPVFNAGLGVERLAMILYELDDVRKLAYPQFSVVPYTDEEIAKSITGIASPRTARGKKIAQA
;
A
#
# COMPACT_ATOMS: atom_id res chain seq x y z
N MET A 1 33.97 -27.04 15.18
CA MET A 1 35.36 -26.55 15.33
C MET A 1 36.23 -26.78 14.09
N THR A 2 36.33 -28.00 13.56
CA THR A 2 37.22 -28.31 12.42
C THR A 2 36.89 -27.53 11.13
N GLN A 3 35.60 -27.30 10.84
CA GLN A 3 35.18 -26.50 9.69
C GLN A 3 35.42 -24.99 9.89
N VAL A 4 35.14 -24.47 11.09
CA VAL A 4 35.41 -23.08 11.47
C VAL A 4 36.90 -22.76 11.24
N LYS A 5 37.79 -23.62 11.75
CA LYS A 5 39.25 -23.44 11.60
C LYS A 5 39.72 -23.50 10.15
N LYS A 6 39.03 -24.26 9.29
CA LYS A 6 39.32 -24.33 7.84
C LYS A 6 38.90 -23.06 7.08
N ILE A 7 37.89 -22.35 7.55
CA ILE A 7 37.31 -21.20 6.86
C ILE A 7 37.93 -19.90 7.37
N ALA A 8 37.94 -19.71 8.69
CA ALA A 8 38.27 -18.45 9.34
C ALA A 8 39.62 -18.47 10.08
N GLY A 9 40.36 -19.58 10.05
CA GLY A 9 41.57 -19.74 10.86
C GLY A 9 41.26 -19.93 12.34
N GLU A 10 42.19 -19.56 13.23
CA GLU A 10 41.94 -19.58 14.67
C GLU A 10 41.12 -18.37 15.09
N ILE A 11 39.84 -18.61 15.38
CA ILE A 11 38.95 -17.58 15.94
C ILE A 11 38.63 -17.86 17.40
N GLU A 12 38.40 -16.78 18.17
CA GLU A 12 37.91 -16.87 19.53
C GLU A 12 36.44 -17.31 19.54
N VAL A 13 36.21 -18.54 20.00
CA VAL A 13 34.88 -19.17 19.98
C VAL A 13 33.91 -18.44 20.91
N GLU A 14 34.40 -17.89 22.02
CA GLU A 14 33.61 -17.08 22.95
C GLU A 14 33.06 -15.82 22.27
N LYS A 15 33.86 -15.17 21.41
CA LYS A 15 33.42 -14.01 20.62
C LYS A 15 32.34 -14.42 19.62
N LEU A 16 32.54 -15.52 18.88
CA LEU A 16 31.53 -16.03 17.95
C LEU A 16 30.21 -16.38 18.66
N GLN A 17 30.29 -17.05 19.81
CA GLN A 17 29.11 -17.35 20.63
C GLN A 17 28.40 -16.09 21.12
N SER A 18 29.16 -15.08 21.56
CA SER A 18 28.62 -13.80 21.98
C SER A 18 27.88 -13.11 20.82
N ILE A 19 28.45 -13.09 19.63
CA ILE A 19 27.83 -12.48 18.43
C ILE A 19 26.49 -13.18 18.15
N LEU A 20 26.47 -14.51 18.06
CA LEU A 20 25.25 -15.26 17.77
C LEU A 20 24.19 -15.13 18.88
N ARG A 21 24.62 -15.02 20.14
CA ARG A 21 23.71 -14.78 21.27
C ARG A 21 23.07 -13.40 21.20
N ASN A 22 23.85 -12.38 20.88
CA ASN A 22 23.36 -11.01 20.75
C ASN A 22 22.42 -10.89 19.54
N TYR A 23 22.74 -11.57 18.44
CA TYR A 23 21.84 -11.69 17.28
C TYR A 23 20.50 -12.35 17.66
N LYS A 24 20.54 -13.46 18.38
CA LYS A 24 19.33 -14.12 18.89
C LYS A 24 18.48 -13.22 19.81
N ARG A 25 19.11 -12.29 20.53
CA ARG A 25 18.44 -11.34 21.42
C ARG A 25 17.90 -10.10 20.70
N GLY A 26 18.19 -9.93 19.41
CA GLY A 26 17.85 -8.72 18.66
C GLY A 26 18.71 -7.51 19.04
N GLU A 27 19.88 -7.74 19.65
CA GLU A 27 20.85 -6.67 19.93
C GLU A 27 21.73 -6.37 18.70
N ILE A 28 21.73 -7.27 17.72
CA ILE A 28 22.36 -7.11 16.40
C ILE A 28 21.25 -7.20 15.35
N GLU A 29 21.12 -6.16 14.53
CA GLU A 29 20.22 -6.16 13.38
C GLU A 29 20.66 -7.18 12.32
N ALA A 30 19.70 -7.73 11.56
CA ALA A 30 19.96 -8.74 10.54
C ALA A 30 21.01 -8.30 9.51
N ASP A 31 20.93 -7.04 9.06
CA ASP A 31 21.84 -6.49 8.06
C ASP A 31 23.27 -6.29 8.60
N ASN A 32 23.44 -6.26 9.93
CA ASN A 32 24.74 -6.02 10.57
C ASN A 32 25.45 -7.31 10.99
N LEU A 33 24.82 -8.48 10.88
CA LEU A 33 25.40 -9.74 11.38
C LEU A 33 26.76 -10.06 10.72
N VAL A 34 26.88 -9.82 9.42
CA VAL A 34 28.13 -10.08 8.69
C VAL A 34 29.23 -9.10 9.11
N GLU A 35 28.91 -7.82 9.25
CA GLU A 35 29.85 -6.79 9.70
C GLU A 35 30.36 -7.05 11.13
N GLU A 36 29.46 -7.49 12.02
CA GLU A 36 29.81 -7.88 13.38
C GLU A 36 30.77 -9.08 13.42
N LEU A 37 30.58 -10.06 12.53
CA LEU A 37 31.50 -11.19 12.38
C LEU A 37 32.87 -10.72 11.88
N ILE A 38 32.91 -9.86 10.86
CA ILE A 38 34.15 -9.29 10.30
C ILE A 38 34.93 -8.56 11.39
N THR A 39 34.29 -7.60 12.05
CA THR A 39 34.94 -6.70 13.00
C THR A 39 35.39 -7.42 14.27
N LYS A 40 34.52 -8.26 14.86
CA LYS A 40 34.82 -8.89 16.16
C LYS A 40 35.69 -10.14 16.04
N LEU A 41 35.65 -10.84 14.91
CA LEU A 41 36.49 -12.02 14.68
C LEU A 41 37.74 -11.72 13.85
N ASN A 42 37.88 -10.50 13.32
CA ASN A 42 38.97 -10.07 12.46
C ASN A 42 39.15 -11.01 11.25
N ILE A 43 38.03 -11.29 10.56
CA ILE A 43 37.96 -12.16 9.38
C ILE A 43 37.48 -11.37 8.16
N SER A 44 37.73 -11.87 6.95
CA SER A 44 37.22 -11.24 5.73
C SER A 44 35.72 -11.48 5.53
N ASP A 45 35.09 -10.65 4.70
CA ASP A 45 33.69 -10.82 4.27
C ASP A 45 33.42 -12.21 3.66
N TYR A 46 34.34 -12.69 2.80
CA TYR A 46 34.26 -14.03 2.25
C TYR A 46 34.26 -15.10 3.34
N GLN A 47 35.12 -14.97 4.34
CA GLN A 47 35.18 -15.93 5.45
C GLN A 47 33.94 -15.87 6.32
N ALA A 48 33.41 -14.68 6.61
CA ALA A 48 32.17 -14.51 7.39
C ALA A 48 30.96 -15.13 6.68
N THR A 49 30.82 -14.88 5.38
CA THR A 49 29.74 -15.46 4.56
C THR A 49 29.88 -16.97 4.45
N GLU A 50 31.10 -17.48 4.25
CA GLU A 50 31.34 -18.92 4.14
C GLU A 50 31.17 -19.64 5.49
N LEU A 51 31.48 -18.96 6.60
CA LEU A 51 31.21 -19.44 7.96
C LEU A 51 29.70 -19.62 8.16
N LEU A 52 28.89 -18.61 7.84
CA LEU A 52 27.42 -18.71 7.93
C LEU A 52 26.88 -19.81 7.01
N ASN A 53 27.41 -19.95 5.80
CA ASN A 53 26.96 -20.93 4.82
C ASN A 53 27.28 -22.39 5.22
N ARG A 54 28.53 -22.67 5.59
CA ARG A 54 28.99 -24.05 5.83
C ARG A 54 28.85 -24.52 7.27
N VAL A 55 28.98 -23.60 8.24
CA VAL A 55 28.95 -23.95 9.66
C VAL A 55 27.57 -23.78 10.26
N PHE A 56 26.79 -22.80 9.79
CA PHE A 56 25.44 -22.51 10.29
C PHE A 56 24.36 -22.58 9.19
N PRO A 57 24.28 -23.68 8.41
CA PRO A 57 23.32 -23.82 7.32
C PRO A 57 21.85 -23.70 7.77
N GLU A 58 21.56 -23.92 9.05
CA GLU A 58 20.24 -23.70 9.66
C GLU A 58 19.72 -22.27 9.49
N LEU A 59 20.61 -21.26 9.42
CA LEU A 59 20.21 -19.86 9.18
C LEU A 59 19.62 -19.67 7.78
N LYS A 60 19.99 -20.50 6.80
CA LYS A 60 19.41 -20.49 5.45
C LYS A 60 18.07 -21.22 5.37
N ASN A 61 17.81 -22.13 6.30
CA ASN A 61 16.63 -22.98 6.32
C ASN A 61 15.52 -22.42 7.23
N LEU A 62 15.67 -21.18 7.71
CA LEU A 62 14.64 -20.50 8.50
C LEU A 62 13.35 -20.36 7.68
N ARG A 63 12.22 -20.63 8.34
CA ARG A 63 10.89 -20.45 7.76
C ARG A 63 10.19 -19.31 8.48
N PRO A 64 9.48 -18.42 7.77
CA PRO A 64 8.69 -17.38 8.41
C PRO A 64 7.61 -18.03 9.27
N LEU A 65 7.53 -17.63 10.53
CA LEU A 65 6.47 -18.07 11.43
C LEU A 65 5.34 -17.03 11.39
N PRO A 66 4.10 -17.43 11.07
CA PRO A 66 2.99 -16.49 11.08
C PRO A 66 2.73 -16.00 12.51
N SER A 67 2.38 -14.72 12.62
CA SER A 67 1.93 -14.13 13.88
C SER A 67 0.43 -13.81 13.80
N ASN A 68 -0.13 -13.26 14.88
CA ASN A 68 -1.47 -12.69 14.89
C ASN A 68 -1.54 -11.27 14.33
N LYS A 69 -0.42 -10.70 13.86
CA LYS A 69 -0.39 -9.39 13.22
C LYS A 69 -0.85 -9.50 11.78
N THR A 70 -1.69 -8.57 11.36
CA THR A 70 -2.26 -8.52 10.02
C THR A 70 -2.04 -7.14 9.40
N LEU A 71 -2.10 -7.09 8.07
CA LEU A 71 -2.24 -5.84 7.34
C LEU A 71 -3.73 -5.54 7.17
N ARG A 72 -4.11 -4.27 7.29
CA ARG A 72 -5.51 -3.86 7.13
C ARG A 72 -6.00 -4.12 5.70
N SER A 73 -7.18 -4.73 5.57
CA SER A 73 -7.84 -4.95 4.27
C SER A 73 -8.66 -3.76 3.80
N HIS A 74 -8.93 -2.81 4.69
CA HIS A 74 -9.66 -1.56 4.46
C HIS A 74 -9.40 -0.62 5.66
N MET A 75 -9.69 0.68 5.52
CA MET A 75 -9.37 1.68 6.56
C MET A 75 -10.19 1.53 7.84
N THR A 76 -11.40 0.95 7.74
CA THR A 76 -12.30 0.69 8.87
C THR A 76 -11.63 -0.09 10.00
N ALA A 77 -10.79 -1.09 9.69
CA ALA A 77 -10.07 -1.88 10.70
C ALA A 77 -9.21 -0.99 11.62
N THR A 78 -8.73 0.15 11.12
CA THR A 78 -7.94 1.12 11.90
C THR A 78 -8.77 2.27 12.44
N TRP A 79 -9.91 2.60 11.83
CA TRP A 79 -10.75 3.73 12.26
C TRP A 79 -11.30 3.56 13.68
N PHE A 80 -11.71 2.35 14.07
CA PHE A 80 -12.21 2.09 15.42
C PHE A 80 -11.20 2.51 16.51
N HIS A 81 -9.93 2.15 16.35
CA HIS A 81 -8.89 2.53 17.32
C HIS A 81 -8.68 4.05 17.39
N THR A 82 -8.65 4.72 16.23
CA THR A 82 -8.48 6.17 16.15
C THR A 82 -9.66 6.92 16.79
N LEU A 83 -10.88 6.51 16.47
CA LEU A 83 -12.10 7.13 16.99
C LEU A 83 -12.22 6.93 18.51
N ALA A 84 -11.97 5.72 19.01
CA ALA A 84 -11.96 5.43 20.44
C ALA A 84 -10.98 6.33 21.21
N ALA A 85 -9.80 6.59 20.64
CA ALA A 85 -8.78 7.44 21.25
C ALA A 85 -9.09 8.95 21.22
N LEU A 86 -10.01 9.38 20.35
CA LEU A 86 -10.34 10.80 20.09
C LEU A 86 -11.71 11.23 20.62
N GLN A 87 -12.66 10.30 20.82
CA GLN A 87 -14.07 10.64 21.11
C GLN A 87 -14.28 11.56 22.34
N ASP A 88 -13.41 11.46 23.35
CA ASP A 88 -13.49 12.29 24.57
C ASP A 88 -12.50 13.47 24.56
N LYS A 89 -11.82 13.71 23.42
CA LYS A 89 -10.79 14.77 23.25
C LYS A 89 -11.12 15.78 22.16
N ALA A 90 -12.15 15.51 21.36
CA ALA A 90 -12.57 16.34 20.24
C ALA A 90 -14.02 16.79 20.42
N THR A 91 -14.38 17.86 19.71
CA THR A 91 -15.77 18.33 19.60
C THR A 91 -16.44 17.70 18.39
N PHE A 92 -17.77 17.53 18.46
CA PHE A 92 -18.57 17.00 17.36
C PHE A 92 -19.01 18.11 16.38
N PRO A 93 -19.11 17.82 15.07
CA PRO A 93 -18.79 16.54 14.42
C PRO A 93 -17.27 16.29 14.33
N LEU A 94 -16.83 15.06 14.63
CA LEU A 94 -15.46 14.64 14.38
C LEU A 94 -15.35 14.08 12.96
N VAL A 95 -14.75 14.87 12.06
CA VAL A 95 -14.58 14.53 10.64
C VAL A 95 -13.11 14.20 10.39
N LEU A 96 -12.83 12.97 9.96
CA LEU A 96 -11.48 12.51 9.62
C LEU A 96 -11.46 11.87 8.24
N PHE A 97 -10.33 11.99 7.55
CA PHE A 97 -10.08 11.26 6.31
C PHE A 97 -8.64 10.73 6.30
N SER A 98 -8.43 9.65 5.54
CA SER A 98 -7.11 9.12 5.28
C SER A 98 -7.09 8.46 3.90
N VAL A 99 -6.02 8.72 3.15
CA VAL A 99 -5.73 8.03 1.89
C VAL A 99 -4.50 7.17 2.10
N GLY A 100 -4.56 5.90 1.76
CA GLY A 100 -3.41 5.02 1.90
C GLY A 100 -3.66 3.59 1.46
N PRO A 101 -2.62 2.75 1.52
CA PRO A 101 -2.70 1.37 1.05
C PRO A 101 -3.56 0.51 1.97
N ARG A 102 -4.28 -0.41 1.34
CA ARG A 102 -4.96 -1.56 1.93
C ARG A 102 -4.53 -2.84 1.21
N TYR A 103 -4.53 -3.95 1.95
CA TYR A 103 -3.96 -5.22 1.52
C TYR A 103 -5.06 -6.28 1.53
N ARG A 104 -5.42 -6.80 0.36
CA ARG A 104 -6.49 -7.79 0.20
C ARG A 104 -5.93 -9.04 -0.45
N ASN A 105 -6.22 -10.20 0.16
CA ASN A 105 -5.80 -11.48 -0.38
C ASN A 105 -6.76 -11.91 -1.50
N GLU A 106 -6.67 -11.23 -2.64
CA GLU A 106 -7.44 -11.57 -3.84
C GLU A 106 -6.87 -12.82 -4.50
N GLN A 107 -7.76 -13.70 -5.00
CA GLN A 107 -7.38 -14.98 -5.61
C GLN A 107 -6.42 -14.80 -6.80
N ARG A 108 -6.62 -13.72 -7.56
CA ARG A 108 -5.78 -13.30 -8.68
C ARG A 108 -5.75 -11.78 -8.76
N GLU A 109 -4.73 -11.24 -9.40
CA GLU A 109 -4.71 -9.84 -9.85
C GLU A 109 -5.20 -9.79 -11.30
N ASP A 110 -6.18 -8.93 -11.57
CA ASP A 110 -6.84 -8.81 -12.87
C ASP A 110 -7.11 -7.33 -13.20
N ALA A 111 -7.90 -7.06 -14.23
CA ALA A 111 -8.20 -5.70 -14.68
C ALA A 111 -8.89 -4.82 -13.62
N ASN A 112 -9.50 -5.43 -12.59
CA ASN A 112 -10.27 -4.74 -11.56
C ASN A 112 -9.72 -4.94 -10.14
N HIS A 113 -8.80 -5.89 -9.93
CA HIS A 113 -8.33 -6.28 -8.60
C HIS A 113 -6.80 -6.30 -8.50
N LEU A 114 -6.29 -5.67 -7.45
CA LEU A 114 -4.89 -5.75 -7.00
C LEU A 114 -4.83 -6.20 -5.54
N ARG A 115 -3.77 -6.93 -5.17
CA ARG A 115 -3.55 -7.31 -3.76
C ARG A 115 -3.22 -6.12 -2.87
N VAL A 116 -2.61 -5.09 -3.45
CA VAL A 116 -2.32 -3.81 -2.79
C VAL A 116 -2.90 -2.70 -3.62
N HIS A 117 -3.78 -1.90 -3.03
CA HIS A 117 -4.41 -0.76 -3.68
C HIS A 117 -4.82 0.28 -2.62
N HIS A 118 -5.22 1.46 -3.05
CA HIS A 118 -5.45 2.60 -2.18
C HIS A 118 -6.93 2.78 -1.87
N SER A 119 -7.18 3.09 -0.61
CA SER A 119 -8.48 3.54 -0.14
C SER A 119 -8.38 5.00 0.22
N ALA A 120 -9.23 5.83 -0.37
CA ALA A 120 -9.56 7.13 0.20
C ALA A 120 -10.77 6.90 1.11
N SER A 121 -10.59 7.03 2.43
CA SER A 121 -11.66 6.76 3.38
C SER A 121 -11.91 7.95 4.28
N ILE A 122 -13.19 8.17 4.58
CA ILE A 122 -13.69 9.23 5.44
C ILE A 122 -14.46 8.56 6.57
N VAL A 123 -14.31 9.07 7.79
CA VAL A 123 -15.18 8.75 8.92
C VAL A 123 -15.69 10.02 9.55
N ILE A 124 -16.97 10.00 9.92
CA ILE A 124 -17.59 11.10 10.63
C ILE A 124 -18.34 10.55 11.82
N MET A 125 -17.91 10.96 13.01
CA MET A 125 -18.56 10.60 14.27
C MET A 125 -19.31 11.82 14.79
N ASP A 126 -20.61 11.67 15.00
CA ASP A 126 -21.48 12.74 15.48
C ASP A 126 -22.78 12.16 16.09
N PRO A 127 -23.31 12.70 17.19
CA PRO A 127 -24.58 12.26 17.78
C PRO A 127 -25.78 12.26 16.83
N GLU A 128 -25.80 13.17 15.85
CA GLU A 128 -26.87 13.34 14.86
C GLU A 128 -26.53 12.71 13.50
N MET A 129 -25.42 11.98 13.38
CA MET A 129 -25.02 11.35 12.13
C MET A 129 -26.03 10.29 11.67
N SER A 130 -26.41 10.37 10.40
CA SER A 130 -27.30 9.42 9.73
C SER A 130 -26.75 9.02 8.37
N LEU A 131 -27.24 7.91 7.82
CA LEU A 131 -26.87 7.48 6.48
C LEU A 131 -27.26 8.52 5.42
N ASP A 132 -28.39 9.21 5.58
CA ASP A 132 -28.83 10.24 4.64
C ASP A 132 -27.89 11.45 4.62
N ALA A 133 -27.41 11.91 5.79
CA ALA A 133 -26.37 12.92 5.88
C ALA A 133 -25.07 12.44 5.20
N GLY A 134 -24.67 11.18 5.44
CA GLY A 134 -23.52 10.57 4.79
C GLY A 134 -23.64 10.45 3.26
N ARG A 135 -24.84 10.17 2.74
CA ARG A 135 -25.12 10.19 1.29
C ARG A 135 -24.90 11.57 0.70
N GLU A 136 -25.40 12.62 1.35
CA GLU A 136 -25.27 13.98 0.85
C GLU A 136 -23.81 14.46 0.86
N ILE A 137 -23.07 14.15 1.93
CA ILE A 137 -21.63 14.42 1.98
C ILE A 137 -20.89 13.69 0.86
N THR A 138 -21.20 12.42 0.64
CA THR A 138 -20.59 11.63 -0.44
C THR A 138 -20.92 12.23 -1.81
N ARG A 139 -22.18 12.64 -2.02
CA ARG A 139 -22.64 13.30 -3.24
C ARG A 139 -21.88 14.60 -3.52
N GLU A 140 -21.73 15.45 -2.52
CA GLU A 140 -21.02 16.73 -2.67
C GLU A 140 -19.52 16.55 -2.96
N ILE A 141 -18.89 15.51 -2.38
CA ILE A 141 -17.50 15.19 -2.70
C ILE A 141 -17.39 14.71 -4.15
N MET A 142 -18.26 13.79 -4.59
CA MET A 142 -18.20 13.24 -5.96
C MET A 142 -18.53 14.26 -7.05
N LYS A 143 -19.43 15.22 -6.79
CA LYS A 143 -19.70 16.34 -7.70
C LYS A 143 -18.45 17.17 -7.99
N GLN A 144 -17.57 17.36 -7.01
CA GLN A 144 -16.30 18.10 -7.21
C GLN A 144 -15.34 17.37 -8.15
N TYR A 145 -15.47 16.04 -8.29
CA TYR A 145 -14.71 15.23 -9.25
C TYR A 145 -15.41 15.08 -10.61
N GLY A 146 -16.50 15.81 -10.85
CA GLY A 146 -17.22 15.81 -12.13
C GLY A 146 -18.29 14.73 -12.25
N PHE A 147 -18.61 14.01 -11.18
CA PHE A 147 -19.67 12.99 -11.19
C PHE A 147 -20.97 13.59 -10.65
N SER A 148 -21.89 14.00 -11.54
CA SER A 148 -23.21 14.54 -11.16
C SER A 148 -24.27 13.47 -10.92
N ASP A 149 -24.25 12.41 -11.73
CA ASP A 149 -25.26 11.35 -11.71
C ASP A 149 -24.81 10.19 -10.83
N MET A 150 -25.46 10.04 -9.67
CA MET A 150 -25.15 9.03 -8.66
C MET A 150 -26.37 8.22 -8.24
N LYS A 151 -26.15 6.93 -8.00
CA LYS A 151 -27.10 5.99 -7.39
C LYS A 151 -26.50 5.41 -6.12
N PHE A 152 -27.36 5.20 -5.14
CA PHE A 152 -27.02 4.58 -3.86
C PHE A 152 -27.89 3.33 -3.72
N GLU A 153 -27.26 2.16 -3.69
CA GLU A 153 -27.97 0.89 -3.63
C GLU A 153 -27.68 0.19 -2.31
N THR A 154 -28.71 -0.12 -1.54
CA THR A 154 -28.54 -0.82 -0.25
C THR A 154 -28.17 -2.27 -0.49
N LYS A 155 -27.08 -2.72 0.14
CA LYS A 155 -26.60 -4.09 -0.03
C LYS A 155 -27.54 -5.09 0.63
N THR A 156 -27.87 -6.15 -0.10
CA THR A 156 -28.66 -7.28 0.41
C THR A 156 -27.95 -8.00 1.56
N ALA A 157 -26.63 -8.13 1.48
CA ALA A 157 -25.80 -8.75 2.50
C ALA A 157 -24.93 -7.69 3.18
N THR A 158 -25.38 -7.20 4.33
CA THR A 158 -24.64 -6.22 5.12
C THR A 158 -23.45 -6.87 5.85
N SER A 159 -22.27 -6.29 5.67
CA SER A 159 -21.06 -6.52 6.45
C SER A 159 -21.34 -6.31 7.94
N LYS A 160 -20.86 -7.22 8.80
CA LYS A 160 -21.20 -7.20 10.24
C LYS A 160 -20.69 -5.97 11.01
N TYR A 161 -19.73 -5.25 10.47
CA TYR A 161 -19.23 -4.00 11.04
C TYR A 161 -20.11 -2.79 10.71
N TYR A 162 -21.07 -2.91 9.78
CA TYR A 162 -22.12 -1.92 9.54
C TYR A 162 -23.45 -2.34 10.19
N ALA A 163 -24.27 -1.37 10.54
CA ALA A 163 -25.62 -1.60 11.03
C ALA A 163 -26.50 -2.21 9.92
N ALA A 164 -27.39 -3.13 10.27
CA ALA A 164 -28.22 -3.84 9.31
C ALA A 164 -29.04 -2.87 8.43
N GLY A 165 -28.94 -3.01 7.11
CA GLY A 165 -29.62 -2.13 6.16
C GLY A 165 -29.03 -0.71 6.05
N GLN A 166 -27.88 -0.46 6.68
CA GLN A 166 -27.19 0.83 6.68
C GLN A 166 -25.85 0.79 5.92
N GLU A 167 -25.70 -0.13 4.97
CA GLU A 167 -24.55 -0.22 4.06
C GLU A 167 -25.04 -0.12 2.63
N GLN A 168 -24.37 0.72 1.83
CA GLN A 168 -24.75 0.99 0.45
C GLN A 168 -23.54 1.08 -0.47
N GLU A 169 -23.73 0.56 -1.67
CA GLU A 169 -22.82 0.76 -2.80
C GLU A 169 -23.19 2.07 -3.52
N VAL A 170 -22.17 2.85 -3.88
CA VAL A 170 -22.31 4.12 -4.58
C VAL A 170 -21.86 3.92 -6.01
N PHE A 171 -22.78 4.17 -6.94
CA PHE A 171 -22.52 4.09 -8.37
C PHE A 171 -22.54 5.48 -8.98
N VAL A 172 -21.60 5.77 -9.89
CA VAL A 172 -21.59 6.98 -10.72
C VAL A 172 -21.83 6.62 -12.17
N SER A 173 -22.57 7.48 -12.88
CA SER A 173 -22.67 7.36 -14.34
C SER A 173 -21.50 8.07 -15.01
N TYR A 174 -20.84 7.36 -15.92
CA TYR A 174 -19.82 7.93 -16.79
C TYR A 174 -19.98 7.35 -18.20
N ARG A 175 -20.15 8.22 -19.20
CA ARG A 175 -20.33 7.86 -20.62
C ARG A 175 -21.46 6.85 -20.91
N GLY A 176 -22.51 6.84 -20.10
CA GLY A 176 -23.67 5.96 -20.26
C GLY A 176 -23.60 4.66 -19.47
N ASP A 177 -22.45 4.33 -18.89
CA ASP A 177 -22.26 3.17 -18.01
C ASP A 177 -22.27 3.57 -16.54
N TRP A 178 -22.57 2.61 -15.66
CA TRP A 178 -22.59 2.79 -14.20
C TRP A 178 -21.41 2.04 -13.56
N PHE A 179 -20.63 2.75 -12.74
CA PHE A 179 -19.46 2.20 -12.06
C PHE A 179 -19.61 2.34 -10.55
N GLU A 180 -19.43 1.24 -9.83
CA GLU A 180 -19.35 1.22 -8.36
C GLU A 180 -18.04 1.87 -7.91
N ILE A 181 -18.08 3.00 -7.23
CA ILE A 181 -16.88 3.77 -6.85
C ILE A 181 -16.61 3.81 -5.34
N ALA A 182 -17.62 3.55 -4.53
CA ALA A 182 -17.51 3.60 -3.08
C ALA A 182 -18.50 2.67 -2.40
N ASP A 183 -18.14 2.26 -1.19
CA ASP A 183 -19.04 1.63 -0.22
C ASP A 183 -19.15 2.57 0.97
N ILE A 184 -20.38 2.84 1.41
CA ILE A 184 -20.67 3.74 2.52
C ILE A 184 -21.57 3.07 3.53
N GLY A 185 -21.47 3.45 4.80
CA GLY A 185 -22.42 2.97 5.79
C GLY A 185 -22.24 3.51 7.20
N MET A 186 -23.22 3.20 8.04
CA MET A 186 -23.19 3.49 9.48
C MET A 186 -22.61 2.29 10.23
N TYR A 187 -21.55 2.49 11.03
CA TYR A 187 -20.99 1.41 11.82
C TYR A 187 -22.03 0.81 12.78
N SER A 188 -21.96 -0.52 12.92
CA SER A 188 -22.83 -1.27 13.80
C SER A 188 -22.61 -0.83 15.25
N PRO A 189 -23.67 -0.53 16.03
CA PRO A 189 -23.54 -0.24 17.46
C PRO A 189 -22.80 -1.35 18.23
N VAL A 190 -22.93 -2.61 17.81
CA VAL A 190 -22.20 -3.74 18.41
C VAL A 190 -20.69 -3.63 18.14
N ALA A 191 -20.31 -3.26 16.91
CA ALA A 191 -18.91 -3.07 16.57
C ALA A 191 -18.32 -1.85 17.31
N LEU A 192 -19.06 -0.75 17.40
CA LEU A 192 -18.67 0.45 18.15
C LEU A 192 -18.48 0.15 19.64
N ALA A 193 -19.40 -0.61 20.25
CA ALA A 193 -19.34 -1.00 21.65
C ALA A 193 -18.09 -1.84 22.00
N ASN A 194 -17.61 -2.68 21.08
CA ASN A 194 -16.36 -3.45 21.29
C ASN A 194 -15.10 -2.57 21.42
N PHE A 195 -15.20 -1.28 21.06
CA PHE A 195 -14.13 -0.30 21.17
C PHE A 195 -14.51 0.87 22.10
N ASP A 196 -15.58 0.70 22.90
CA ASP A 196 -16.10 1.72 23.82
C ASP A 196 -16.48 3.06 23.14
N ILE A 197 -16.86 3.03 21.85
CA ILE A 197 -17.28 4.22 21.11
C ILE A 197 -18.77 4.49 21.35
N LYS A 198 -19.09 5.68 21.87
CA LYS A 198 -20.44 6.04 22.35
C LYS A 198 -21.36 6.64 21.29
N TYR A 199 -20.80 7.14 20.20
CA TYR A 199 -21.53 7.96 19.22
C TYR A 199 -21.65 7.25 17.87
N PRO A 200 -22.72 7.53 17.09
CA PRO A 200 -22.84 7.03 15.72
C PRO A 200 -21.66 7.46 14.85
N VAL A 201 -21.26 6.56 13.95
CA VAL A 201 -20.15 6.80 13.01
C VAL A 201 -20.59 6.43 11.61
N PHE A 202 -20.50 7.38 10.70
CA PHE A 202 -20.57 7.17 9.26
C PHE A 202 -19.18 6.89 8.71
N ASN A 203 -19.07 5.96 7.77
CA ASN A 203 -17.86 5.69 7.00
C ASN A 203 -18.16 5.68 5.51
N ALA A 204 -17.25 6.27 4.75
CA ALA A 204 -17.19 6.12 3.30
C ALA A 204 -15.81 5.59 2.90
N GLY A 205 -15.79 4.59 2.02
CA GLY A 205 -14.57 3.99 1.48
C GLY A 205 -14.57 4.03 -0.04
N LEU A 206 -13.73 4.89 -0.62
CA LEU A 206 -13.57 5.04 -2.06
C LEU A 206 -12.32 4.31 -2.54
N GLY A 207 -12.45 3.57 -3.64
CA GLY A 207 -11.33 2.95 -4.33
C GLY A 207 -10.61 3.96 -5.23
N VAL A 208 -9.40 4.37 -4.87
CA VAL A 208 -8.66 5.41 -5.60
C VAL A 208 -8.36 4.97 -7.03
N GLU A 209 -7.88 3.73 -7.20
CA GLU A 209 -7.54 3.18 -8.50
C GLU A 209 -8.76 3.11 -9.43
N ARG A 210 -9.93 2.77 -8.90
CA ARG A 210 -11.15 2.71 -9.71
C ARG A 210 -11.60 4.10 -10.16
N LEU A 211 -11.52 5.09 -9.28
CA LEU A 211 -11.79 6.48 -9.64
C LEU A 211 -10.81 6.98 -10.71
N ALA A 212 -9.53 6.68 -10.54
CA ALA A 212 -8.49 7.03 -11.51
C ALA A 212 -8.70 6.33 -12.86
N MET A 213 -9.08 5.06 -12.89
CA MET A 213 -9.42 4.36 -14.13
C MET A 213 -10.53 5.06 -14.91
N ILE A 214 -11.59 5.52 -14.23
CA ILE A 214 -12.69 6.25 -14.87
C ILE A 214 -12.19 7.60 -15.41
N LEU A 215 -11.43 8.36 -14.62
CA LEU A 215 -10.92 9.69 -14.99
C LEU A 215 -9.90 9.66 -16.13
N TYR A 216 -9.03 8.65 -16.16
CA TYR A 216 -7.98 8.47 -17.17
C TYR A 216 -8.36 7.50 -18.29
N GLU A 217 -9.62 7.04 -18.32
CA GLU A 217 -10.16 6.17 -19.37
C GLU A 217 -9.37 4.86 -19.54
N LEU A 218 -8.98 4.26 -18.42
CA LEU A 218 -8.26 2.99 -18.38
C LEU A 218 -9.20 1.83 -18.09
N ASP A 219 -9.02 0.76 -18.86
CA ASP A 219 -9.77 -0.50 -18.78
C ASP A 219 -9.13 -1.53 -17.83
N ASP A 220 -7.89 -1.30 -17.43
CA ASP A 220 -7.09 -2.24 -16.63
C ASP A 220 -6.29 -1.51 -15.55
N VAL A 221 -6.60 -1.80 -14.29
CA VAL A 221 -5.94 -1.22 -13.12
C VAL A 221 -4.43 -1.48 -13.11
N ARG A 222 -3.96 -2.57 -13.73
CA ARG A 222 -2.54 -2.92 -13.78
C ARG A 222 -1.76 -1.99 -14.70
N LYS A 223 -2.40 -1.46 -15.76
CA LYS A 223 -1.81 -0.43 -16.63
C LYS A 223 -1.66 0.90 -15.89
N LEU A 224 -2.62 1.23 -15.02
CA LEU A 224 -2.56 2.40 -14.15
C LEU A 224 -1.45 2.26 -13.11
N ALA A 225 -1.43 1.14 -12.37
CA ALA A 225 -0.51 0.95 -11.24
C ALA A 225 0.92 0.62 -11.69
N TYR A 226 1.09 -0.09 -12.81
CA TYR A 226 2.38 -0.58 -13.29
C TYR A 226 2.54 -0.36 -14.80
N PRO A 227 2.54 0.90 -15.27
CA PRO A 227 2.61 1.22 -16.70
C PRO A 227 3.88 0.68 -17.37
N GLN A 228 4.99 0.51 -16.63
CA GLN A 228 6.24 -0.06 -17.14
C GLN A 228 6.14 -1.53 -17.61
N PHE A 229 5.12 -2.26 -17.16
CA PHE A 229 4.85 -3.63 -17.64
C PHE A 229 3.88 -3.64 -18.83
N SER A 230 3.46 -2.47 -19.28
CA SER A 230 2.60 -2.27 -20.45
C SER A 230 3.42 -1.71 -21.62
N VAL A 231 2.92 -1.89 -22.84
CA VAL A 231 3.50 -1.24 -24.01
C VAL A 231 3.09 0.24 -23.97
N VAL A 232 4.05 1.13 -23.78
CA VAL A 232 3.83 2.58 -23.88
C VAL A 232 3.94 2.96 -25.36
N PRO A 233 2.85 3.42 -26.01
CA PRO A 233 2.95 3.94 -27.36
C PRO A 233 3.65 5.30 -27.32
N TYR A 234 4.59 5.53 -28.24
CA TYR A 234 5.14 6.85 -28.50
C TYR A 234 4.32 7.54 -29.57
N THR A 235 4.04 8.82 -29.37
CA THR A 235 3.42 9.67 -30.37
C THR A 235 4.37 9.93 -31.54
N ASP A 236 3.83 10.21 -32.73
CA ASP A 236 4.63 10.61 -33.89
C ASP A 236 5.54 11.81 -33.60
N GLU A 237 5.08 12.73 -32.75
CA GLU A 237 5.86 13.89 -32.31
C GLU A 237 7.05 13.48 -31.42
N GLU A 238 6.86 12.56 -30.48
CA GLU A 238 7.95 12.02 -29.65
C GLU A 238 8.97 11.25 -30.49
N ILE A 239 8.49 10.44 -31.44
CA ILE A 239 9.34 9.73 -32.40
C ILE A 239 10.13 10.76 -33.22
N ALA A 240 9.47 11.77 -33.80
CA ALA A 240 10.13 12.80 -34.60
C ALA A 240 11.20 13.57 -33.79
N LYS A 241 10.92 13.91 -32.52
CA LYS A 241 11.88 14.58 -31.62
C LYS A 241 13.06 13.68 -31.25
N SER A 242 12.88 12.36 -31.24
CA SER A 242 13.95 11.40 -30.93
C SER A 242 14.95 11.22 -32.07
N ILE A 243 14.59 11.59 -33.31
CA ILE A 243 15.46 11.45 -34.48
C ILE A 243 16.53 12.55 -34.46
N THR A 244 17.78 12.15 -34.28
CA THR A 244 18.94 13.06 -34.28
C THR A 244 19.98 12.66 -35.32
N GLY A 245 20.73 13.63 -35.84
CA GLY A 245 21.80 13.37 -36.80
C GLY A 245 22.98 12.63 -36.14
N ILE A 246 23.40 11.51 -36.71
CA ILE A 246 24.53 10.69 -36.22
C ILE A 246 25.84 11.51 -36.19
N ALA A 247 26.01 12.39 -37.16
CA ALA A 247 27.12 13.32 -37.24
C ALA A 247 26.59 14.71 -37.58
N SER A 248 27.20 15.73 -37.00
CA SER A 248 26.92 17.13 -37.30
C SER A 248 28.23 17.91 -37.40
N PRO A 249 28.36 18.86 -38.34
CA PRO A 249 29.59 19.63 -38.47
C PRO A 249 29.93 20.38 -37.19
N ARG A 250 31.12 20.10 -36.64
CA ARG A 250 31.60 20.74 -35.39
C ARG A 250 32.24 22.11 -35.64
N THR A 251 32.70 22.38 -36.85
CA THR A 251 33.35 23.65 -37.22
C THR A 251 32.38 24.61 -37.89
N ALA A 252 32.60 25.92 -37.74
CA ALA A 252 31.79 26.95 -38.38
C ALA A 252 31.80 26.82 -39.92
N ARG A 253 32.96 26.46 -40.50
CA ARG A 253 33.08 26.17 -41.94
C ARG A 253 32.26 24.95 -42.34
N GLY A 254 32.33 23.87 -41.57
CA GLY A 254 31.54 22.67 -41.84
C GLY A 254 30.03 22.91 -41.75
N LYS A 255 29.57 23.75 -40.81
CA LYS A 255 28.15 24.15 -40.71
C LYS A 255 27.70 24.94 -41.93
N LYS A 256 28.54 25.86 -42.44
CA LYS A 256 28.26 26.61 -43.67
C LYS A 256 28.20 25.72 -44.92
N ILE A 257 29.07 24.71 -45.02
CA ILE A 257 29.04 23.75 -46.14
C ILE A 257 27.78 22.89 -46.10
N ALA A 258 27.32 22.48 -44.91
CA ALA A 258 26.12 21.66 -44.77
C ALA A 258 24.79 22.41 -45.00
N GLN A 259 24.82 23.76 -45.04
CA GLN A 259 23.64 24.60 -45.28
C GLN A 259 23.53 25.11 -46.73
N ALA A 260 24.59 24.93 -47.53
CA ALA A 260 24.68 25.39 -48.92
C ALA A 260 24.15 24.32 -49.89
#